data_AF-A0A9E5IQN8-F1
#
_entry.id   AF-A0A9E5IQN8-F1
#
_cell.length_a   1.000
_cell.length_b   1.000
_cell.length_c   1.000
_cell.angle_alpha   90.00
_cell.angle_beta   90.00
_cell.angle_gamma   90.00
#
_symmetry.space_group_name_H-M   'P 1'
#
loop_
_entity.id
_entity.type
_entity.pdbx_description
1 polymer ?
#
loop_
_entity_poly.entity_id
_entity_poly.type
_entity_poly.pdbx_seq_one_letter_code
_entity_poly.pdbx_strand_id
1 'polypeptide(L)'
;MPHRNLTRRSAITGTAALGSAGLLPTAEAATTPPTLRLEDPRERARILAKIKGSCGEETVYTFCRLHLYLYLNDGNLKPMVTMQNLNASTWKPLPNGNYQGTVREVGAYTAFDTDELIDHWVNPVTGEKREVWQFFGGPLSVEIGPDGIATGPEATLKPKEMRIDVVGDKILVANQSAFSFPNPFKEDKWPKEAGAPMFFWDSHYFFSAPLAEVANPKVTSVSSTVQFQNLVSFHPWLGMGKTPGRTYGKALGSKLRSLDDLPRGARAALEKRTPEIFDLKSWTKPRIDFAEFMQQRGPK
;
A
#
# COMPACT_ATOMS: atom_id res chain seq x y z
N MET A 1 40.36 24.03 52.12
CA MET A 1 40.17 24.46 53.54
C MET A 1 41.15 25.58 53.80
N PRO A 2 40.82 26.71 54.43
CA PRO A 2 39.87 26.92 55.55
C PRO A 2 38.63 27.77 55.14
N HIS A 3 37.44 27.52 55.69
CA HIS A 3 36.79 28.30 56.78
C HIS A 3 36.69 29.81 56.54
N ARG A 4 35.62 30.55 56.85
CA ARG A 4 34.25 30.35 57.35
C ARG A 4 33.77 31.81 57.59
N ASN A 5 32.48 32.09 57.41
CA ASN A 5 31.66 33.01 58.24
C ASN A 5 30.87 34.08 57.46
N LEU A 6 29.56 33.86 57.53
CA LEU A 6 28.48 34.85 57.41
C LEU A 6 28.54 35.87 58.55
N THR A 7 28.13 37.11 58.26
CA THR A 7 27.48 38.04 59.21
C THR A 7 26.81 39.15 58.37
N ARG A 8 25.48 39.18 58.16
CA ARG A 8 24.35 39.66 58.98
C ARG A 8 24.37 41.16 59.37
N ARG A 9 23.24 41.82 59.05
CA ARG A 9 22.74 43.20 59.32
C ARG A 9 23.00 44.18 58.16
N SER A 10 22.01 44.84 57.54
CA SER A 10 20.84 45.51 58.14
C SER A 10 19.64 45.64 57.18
N ALA A 11 18.43 45.56 57.78
CA ALA A 11 17.12 46.14 57.45
C ALA A 11 16.87 46.67 56.02
N ILE A 12 15.99 46.04 55.23
CA ILE A 12 14.53 46.26 55.17
C ILE A 12 14.16 47.74 55.06
N THR A 13 13.86 48.17 53.83
CA THR A 13 12.87 49.22 53.57
C THR A 13 11.89 48.64 52.56
N GLY A 14 10.64 48.54 52.98
CA GLY A 14 9.58 47.87 52.22
C GLY A 14 9.02 48.75 51.12
N THR A 15 8.67 48.09 50.01
CA THR A 15 7.59 48.52 49.13
C THR A 15 6.83 47.27 48.73
N ALA A 16 5.61 47.14 49.26
CA ALA A 16 4.64 46.16 48.82
C ALA A 16 4.04 46.65 47.49
N ALA A 17 4.15 45.84 46.44
CA ALA A 17 3.28 45.95 45.27
C ALA A 17 3.12 44.56 44.62
N LEU A 18 1.94 43.99 44.87
CA LEU A 18 1.12 43.17 43.98
C LEU A 18 1.74 41.88 43.41
N GLY A 19 1.22 40.76 43.92
CA GLY A 19 1.53 39.42 43.48
C GLY A 19 1.19 39.19 42.01
N SER A 20 2.20 38.72 41.28
CA SER A 20 2.01 37.91 40.08
C SER A 20 2.21 36.47 40.51
N ALA A 21 1.10 35.78 40.79
CA ALA A 21 1.11 34.33 40.91
C ALA A 21 1.63 33.79 39.57
N GLY A 22 2.81 33.17 39.60
CA GLY A 22 3.35 32.47 38.46
C GLY A 22 2.35 31.40 38.04
N LEU A 23 1.71 31.59 36.89
CA LEU A 23 1.01 30.53 36.18
C LEU A 23 2.08 29.53 35.75
N LEU A 24 2.33 28.54 36.60
CA LEU A 24 2.95 27.31 36.16
C LEU A 24 2.12 26.79 34.98
N PRO A 25 2.74 26.35 33.87
CA PRO A 25 2.00 25.69 32.82
C PRO A 25 1.33 24.47 33.46
N THR A 26 0.01 24.45 33.48
CA THR A 26 -0.76 23.28 33.84
C THR A 26 -0.30 22.18 32.90
N ALA A 27 0.36 21.15 33.44
CA ALA A 27 0.61 19.92 32.72
C ALA A 27 -0.74 19.49 32.14
N GLU A 28 -0.86 19.57 30.82
CA GLU A 28 -2.01 19.09 30.09
C GLU A 28 -2.20 17.65 30.55
N ALA A 29 -3.32 17.37 31.21
CA ALA A 29 -3.61 16.04 31.71
C ALA A 29 -3.40 15.08 30.53
N ALA A 30 -2.43 14.18 30.66
CA ALA A 30 -2.19 13.14 29.67
C ALA A 30 -3.52 12.39 29.52
N THR A 31 -4.28 12.72 28.48
CA THR A 31 -5.49 12.01 28.14
C THR A 31 -5.05 10.57 27.93
N THR A 32 -5.51 9.67 28.79
CA THR A 32 -5.34 8.23 28.57
C THR A 32 -5.60 7.97 27.10
N PRO A 33 -4.64 7.42 26.34
CA PRO A 33 -4.84 7.21 24.92
C PRO A 33 -6.15 6.42 24.75
N PRO A 34 -7.04 6.83 23.84
CA PRO A 34 -8.30 6.15 23.65
C PRO A 34 -8.04 4.66 23.50
N THR A 35 -8.59 3.86 24.41
CA THR A 35 -8.45 2.41 24.36
C THR A 35 -9.22 1.92 23.15
N LEU A 36 -8.52 1.36 22.16
CA LEU A 36 -9.15 0.75 20.99
C LEU A 36 -9.93 -0.50 21.43
N ARG A 37 -11.21 -0.59 21.06
CA ARG A 37 -12.06 -1.77 21.29
C ARG A 37 -12.00 -2.70 20.10
N LEU A 38 -10.95 -3.52 20.05
CA LEU A 38 -10.72 -4.45 18.93
C LEU A 38 -11.76 -5.58 18.87
N GLU A 39 -12.51 -5.81 19.93
CA GLU A 39 -13.66 -6.72 19.98
C GLU A 39 -14.87 -6.21 19.20
N ASP A 40 -15.03 -4.89 19.06
CA ASP A 40 -16.11 -4.28 18.29
C ASP A 40 -15.82 -4.35 16.78
N PRO A 41 -16.61 -5.09 15.98
CA PRO A 41 -16.40 -5.20 14.54
C PRO A 41 -16.50 -3.86 13.80
N ARG A 42 -17.32 -2.91 14.27
CA ARG A 42 -17.41 -1.57 13.66
C ARG A 42 -16.15 -0.75 13.91
N GLU A 43 -15.58 -0.88 15.10
CA GLU A 43 -14.32 -0.22 15.43
C GLU A 43 -13.15 -0.83 14.64
N ARG A 44 -13.09 -2.16 14.49
CA ARG A 44 -12.13 -2.82 13.59
C ARG A 44 -12.28 -2.32 12.14
N ALA A 45 -13.50 -2.24 11.62
CA ALA A 45 -13.75 -1.74 10.27
C ALA A 45 -13.23 -0.30 10.09
N ARG A 46 -13.47 0.58 11.07
CA ARG A 46 -12.94 1.95 11.06
C ARG A 46 -11.42 1.98 11.11
N ILE A 47 -10.79 1.16 11.95
CA ILE A 47 -9.33 1.03 12.02
C ILE A 47 -8.75 0.60 10.66
N LEU A 48 -9.33 -0.44 10.04
CA LEU A 48 -8.90 -0.94 8.74
C LEU A 48 -9.05 0.14 7.66
N ALA A 49 -10.17 0.85 7.63
CA ALA A 49 -10.39 1.97 6.71
C ALA A 49 -9.35 3.08 6.90
N LYS A 50 -9.12 3.54 8.14
CA LYS A 50 -8.09 4.55 8.44
C LYS A 50 -6.69 4.14 7.96
N ILE A 51 -6.30 2.88 8.17
CA ILE A 51 -4.94 2.39 7.86
C ILE A 51 -4.75 2.15 6.36
N LYS A 52 -5.68 1.46 5.71
CA LYS A 52 -5.58 1.07 4.29
C LYS A 52 -5.98 2.19 3.32
N GLY A 53 -6.81 3.12 3.79
CA GLY A 53 -7.42 4.17 2.99
C GLY A 53 -7.86 5.33 3.86
N SER A 54 -9.15 5.66 3.85
CA SER A 54 -9.76 6.63 4.77
C SER A 54 -11.13 6.17 5.26
N CYS A 55 -11.49 6.60 6.47
CA CYS A 55 -12.84 6.54 7.01
C CYS A 55 -13.65 7.84 6.81
N GLY A 56 -13.12 8.80 6.05
CA GLY A 56 -13.74 10.06 5.65
C GLY A 56 -13.90 10.17 4.13
N GLU A 57 -14.21 11.37 3.64
CA GLU A 57 -14.32 11.68 2.21
C GLU A 57 -13.03 12.35 1.71
N GLU A 58 -12.15 11.57 1.08
CA GLU A 58 -10.85 12.04 0.59
C GLU A 58 -10.22 11.04 -0.39
N THR A 59 -9.17 11.46 -1.11
CA THR A 59 -8.34 10.56 -1.92
C THR A 59 -7.05 10.25 -1.18
N VAL A 60 -6.68 8.97 -1.18
CA VAL A 60 -5.50 8.44 -0.52
C VAL A 60 -4.58 7.80 -1.55
N TYR A 61 -3.30 8.15 -1.49
CA TYR A 61 -2.25 7.60 -2.34
C TYR A 61 -1.34 6.69 -1.54
N THR A 62 -0.96 5.55 -2.11
CA THR A 62 0.05 4.64 -1.54
C THR A 62 1.06 4.31 -2.62
N PHE A 63 2.33 4.54 -2.32
CA PHE A 63 3.43 4.15 -3.20
C PHE A 63 4.12 2.92 -2.65
N CYS A 64 4.41 1.97 -3.53
CA CYS A 64 5.20 0.78 -3.24
C CYS A 64 6.29 0.62 -4.30
N ARG A 65 7.53 0.39 -3.87
CA ARG A 65 8.57 -0.15 -4.76
C ARG A 65 8.49 -1.66 -4.70
N LEU A 66 8.04 -2.29 -5.79
CA LEU A 66 7.81 -3.73 -5.90
C LEU A 66 8.94 -4.38 -6.70
N HIS A 67 9.79 -5.13 -6.01
CA HIS A 67 10.80 -5.97 -6.66
C HIS A 67 10.16 -7.30 -7.05
N LEU A 68 10.28 -7.64 -8.33
CA LEU A 68 9.84 -8.92 -8.85
C LEU A 68 11.04 -9.84 -9.07
N TYR A 69 10.85 -11.10 -8.73
CA TYR A 69 11.81 -12.17 -8.88
C TYR A 69 11.17 -13.35 -9.62
N LEU A 70 11.99 -14.08 -10.36
CA LEU A 70 11.61 -15.40 -10.88
C LEU A 70 11.82 -16.44 -9.79
N TYR A 71 10.76 -17.15 -9.43
CA TYR A 71 10.78 -18.34 -8.59
C TYR A 71 10.60 -19.56 -9.49
N LEU A 72 11.67 -20.32 -9.76
CA LEU A 72 11.70 -21.37 -10.78
C LEU A 72 11.43 -22.78 -10.25
N ASN A 73 10.82 -22.89 -9.05
CA ASN A 73 10.64 -24.14 -8.30
C ASN A 73 11.96 -24.89 -7.99
N ASP A 74 13.11 -24.26 -8.20
CA ASP A 74 14.44 -24.75 -7.86
C ASP A 74 15.40 -23.57 -7.67
N GLY A 75 16.40 -23.76 -6.82
CA GLY A 75 17.41 -22.76 -6.48
C GLY A 75 16.86 -21.49 -5.80
N ASN A 76 17.64 -20.41 -5.90
CA ASN A 76 17.31 -19.11 -5.31
C ASN A 76 16.46 -18.25 -6.25
N LEU A 77 15.75 -17.27 -5.68
CA LEU A 77 15.04 -16.23 -6.41
C LEU A 77 16.00 -15.47 -7.35
N LYS A 78 15.61 -15.31 -8.62
CA LYS A 78 16.38 -14.53 -9.59
C LYS A 78 15.77 -13.14 -9.77
N PRO A 79 16.52 -12.05 -9.55
CA PRO A 79 16.04 -10.69 -9.83
C PRO A 79 15.48 -10.55 -11.26
N MET A 80 14.31 -9.91 -11.39
CA MET A 80 13.64 -9.71 -12.68
C MET A 80 13.64 -8.23 -13.08
N VAL A 81 12.76 -7.45 -12.45
CA VAL A 81 12.53 -6.02 -12.70
C VAL A 81 12.02 -5.39 -11.41
N THR A 82 12.02 -4.07 -11.34
CA THR A 82 11.33 -3.32 -10.28
C THR A 82 10.15 -2.58 -10.85
N MET A 83 9.00 -2.69 -10.19
CA MET A 83 7.80 -1.91 -10.51
C MET A 83 7.69 -0.75 -9.52
N GLN A 84 7.62 0.45 -10.07
CA GLN A 84 7.21 1.65 -9.34
C GLN A 84 5.68 1.64 -9.33
N ASN A 85 5.09 1.25 -8.20
CA ASN A 85 3.64 1.03 -8.07
C ASN A 85 2.99 2.18 -7.33
N LEU A 86 1.90 2.70 -7.89
CA LEU A 86 1.08 3.74 -7.27
C LEU A 86 -0.38 3.29 -7.23
N ASN A 87 -0.90 3.24 -6.02
CA ASN A 87 -2.32 3.07 -5.74
C ASN A 87 -2.94 4.43 -5.40
N ALA A 88 -4.05 4.77 -6.04
CA ALA A 88 -4.87 5.94 -5.75
C ALA A 88 -6.30 5.50 -5.45
N SER A 89 -6.80 5.81 -4.26
CA SER A 89 -8.11 5.36 -3.80
C SER A 89 -8.96 6.52 -3.30
N THR A 90 -10.16 6.68 -3.84
CA THR A 90 -11.12 7.72 -3.39
C THR A 90 -12.12 7.08 -2.43
N TRP A 91 -12.20 7.63 -1.22
CA TRP A 91 -12.98 7.07 -0.11
C TRP A 91 -14.18 7.94 0.26
N LYS A 92 -15.20 7.30 0.83
CA LYS A 92 -16.33 7.96 1.50
C LYS A 92 -16.96 7.05 2.55
N PRO A 93 -17.51 7.60 3.65
CA PRO A 93 -18.39 6.85 4.54
C PRO A 93 -19.72 6.55 3.84
N LEU A 94 -20.34 5.44 4.21
CA LEU A 94 -21.66 5.02 3.74
C LEU A 94 -22.72 5.16 4.86
N PRO A 95 -24.01 5.35 4.52
CA PRO A 95 -25.09 5.47 5.51
C PRO A 95 -25.23 4.28 6.48
N ASN A 96 -24.80 3.08 6.06
CA ASN A 96 -24.80 1.86 6.89
C ASN A 96 -23.63 1.81 7.91
N GLY A 97 -22.75 2.80 7.90
CA GLY A 97 -21.55 2.89 8.74
C GLY A 97 -20.30 2.20 8.16
N ASN A 98 -20.37 1.69 6.93
CA ASN A 98 -19.22 1.13 6.21
C ASN A 98 -18.45 2.23 5.48
N TYR A 99 -17.31 1.86 4.88
CA TYR A 99 -16.45 2.77 4.14
C TYR A 99 -16.22 2.23 2.73
N GLN A 100 -16.55 3.02 1.72
CA GLN A 100 -16.38 2.64 0.31
C GLN A 100 -15.15 3.32 -0.26
N GLY A 101 -14.27 2.55 -0.89
CA GLY A 101 -13.14 3.00 -1.68
C GLY A 101 -13.31 2.66 -3.16
N THR A 102 -12.95 3.58 -4.04
CA THR A 102 -12.74 3.31 -5.47
C THR A 102 -11.25 3.36 -5.77
N VAL A 103 -10.67 2.21 -6.07
CA VAL A 103 -9.23 1.98 -6.17
C VAL A 103 -8.78 1.95 -7.62
N ARG A 104 -7.75 2.71 -7.95
CA ARG A 104 -6.99 2.64 -9.21
C ARG A 104 -5.54 2.35 -8.87
N GLU A 105 -4.91 1.52 -9.67
CA GLU A 105 -3.54 1.10 -9.42
C GLU A 105 -2.79 0.98 -10.73
N VAL A 106 -1.54 1.43 -10.73
CA VAL A 106 -0.66 1.35 -11.89
C VAL A 106 0.73 0.93 -11.49
N GLY A 107 1.47 0.39 -12.44
CA GLY A 107 2.86 0.02 -12.27
C GLY A 107 3.69 0.38 -13.50
N ALA A 108 4.77 1.12 -13.28
CA ALA A 108 5.80 1.39 -14.27
C ALA A 108 7.05 0.55 -14.00
N TYR A 109 7.49 -0.26 -14.96
CA TYR A 109 8.66 -1.14 -14.79
C TYR A 109 9.99 -0.45 -15.10
N THR A 110 10.98 -0.78 -14.28
CA THR A 110 12.34 -0.27 -14.27
C THR A 110 13.35 -1.43 -14.19
N ALA A 111 14.60 -1.16 -14.58
CA ALA A 111 15.70 -2.08 -14.32
C ALA A 111 15.76 -2.39 -12.81
N PHE A 112 16.14 -3.62 -12.48
CA PHE A 112 16.03 -4.13 -11.12
C PHE A 112 16.80 -3.25 -10.12
N ASP A 113 16.10 -2.82 -9.05
CA ASP A 113 16.61 -1.97 -7.97
C ASP A 113 17.15 -0.61 -8.44
N THR A 114 16.52 -0.04 -9.47
CA THR A 114 16.81 1.30 -9.98
C THR A 114 15.51 2.07 -10.26
N ASP A 115 15.65 3.32 -10.69
CA ASP A 115 14.55 4.10 -11.27
C ASP A 115 14.67 4.22 -12.81
N GLU A 116 15.55 3.43 -13.45
CA GLU A 116 15.74 3.45 -14.91
C GLU A 116 14.60 2.71 -15.61
N LEU A 117 13.71 3.45 -16.28
CA LEU A 117 12.65 2.87 -17.10
C LEU A 117 13.23 1.97 -18.19
N ILE A 118 12.61 0.81 -18.37
CA ILE A 118 12.95 -0.12 -19.44
C ILE A 118 11.79 -0.29 -20.41
N ASP A 119 12.08 -0.23 -21.70
CA ASP A 119 11.13 -0.62 -22.76
C ASP A 119 11.14 -2.14 -22.99
N HIS A 120 12.29 -2.75 -22.74
CA HIS A 120 12.52 -4.17 -22.98
C HIS A 120 13.22 -4.81 -21.80
N TRP A 121 12.82 -6.03 -21.49
CA TRP A 121 13.47 -6.90 -20.51
C TRP A 121 14.09 -8.10 -21.23
N VAL A 122 15.32 -8.46 -20.86
CA VAL A 122 15.97 -9.68 -21.33
C VAL A 122 15.70 -10.76 -20.31
N ASN A 123 14.98 -11.79 -20.72
CA ASN A 123 14.63 -12.90 -19.85
C ASN A 123 15.90 -13.71 -19.50
N PRO A 124 16.34 -13.79 -18.23
CA PRO A 124 17.58 -14.46 -17.86
C PRO A 124 17.48 -16.00 -17.91
N VAL A 125 16.29 -16.55 -18.19
CA VAL A 125 16.05 -17.98 -18.34
C VAL A 125 16.05 -18.38 -19.82
N THR A 126 15.42 -17.59 -20.69
CA THR A 126 15.26 -17.94 -22.12
C THR A 126 16.21 -17.17 -23.04
N GLY A 127 16.83 -16.09 -22.57
CA GLY A 127 17.60 -15.15 -23.38
C GLY A 127 16.75 -14.23 -24.28
N GLU A 128 15.42 -14.38 -24.27
CA GLU A 128 14.53 -13.60 -25.13
C GLU A 128 14.42 -12.15 -24.64
N LYS A 129 14.59 -11.20 -25.57
CA LYS A 129 14.29 -9.79 -25.35
C LYS A 129 12.79 -9.55 -25.58
N ARG A 130 12.07 -9.12 -24.54
CA ARG A 130 10.61 -8.93 -24.58
C ARG A 130 10.25 -7.49 -24.23
N GLU A 131 9.29 -6.94 -24.94
CA GLU A 131 8.73 -5.64 -24.61
C GLU A 131 7.96 -5.73 -23.29
N VAL A 132 8.15 -4.72 -22.44
CA VAL A 132 7.52 -4.65 -21.13
C VAL A 132 6.03 -4.32 -21.29
N TRP A 133 5.19 -5.03 -20.55
CA TRP A 133 3.76 -4.72 -20.41
C TRP A 133 3.56 -3.95 -19.11
N GLN A 134 2.93 -2.77 -19.16
CA GLN A 134 2.69 -1.97 -17.96
C GLN A 134 1.44 -2.45 -17.22
N PHE A 135 1.45 -2.34 -15.88
CA PHE A 135 0.33 -2.78 -15.06
C PHE A 135 -0.70 -1.65 -14.91
N PHE A 136 -1.96 -1.97 -15.16
CA PHE A 136 -3.12 -1.12 -14.88
C PHE A 136 -4.20 -1.94 -14.19
N GLY A 137 -4.78 -1.39 -13.14
CA GLY A 137 -5.86 -2.01 -12.37
C GLY A 137 -6.91 -0.99 -11.96
N GLY A 138 -8.18 -1.38 -12.14
CA GLY A 138 -9.33 -0.59 -11.70
C GLY A 138 -9.85 0.41 -12.72
N PRO A 139 -10.84 1.24 -12.34
CA PRO A 139 -11.34 1.42 -10.98
C PRO A 139 -12.00 0.16 -10.41
N LEU A 140 -11.67 -0.20 -9.17
CA LEU A 140 -12.25 -1.32 -8.42
C LEU A 140 -12.97 -0.77 -7.18
N SER A 141 -14.18 -1.25 -6.90
CA SER A 141 -14.92 -0.93 -5.69
C SER A 141 -14.47 -1.85 -4.54
N VAL A 142 -14.22 -1.24 -3.39
CA VAL A 142 -13.93 -1.92 -2.12
C VAL A 142 -14.85 -1.34 -1.05
N GLU A 143 -15.43 -2.18 -0.21
CA GLU A 143 -16.19 -1.78 0.96
C GLU A 143 -15.59 -2.43 2.20
N ILE A 144 -15.37 -1.63 3.24
CA ILE A 144 -14.87 -2.10 4.54
C ILE A 144 -15.97 -1.91 5.57
N GLY A 145 -16.41 -3.02 6.17
CA GLY A 145 -17.47 -3.04 7.16
C GLY A 145 -17.24 -4.06 8.28
N PRO A 146 -18.20 -4.21 9.21
CA PRO A 146 -18.15 -5.17 10.31
C PRO A 146 -17.89 -6.62 9.90
N ASP A 147 -18.35 -6.99 8.70
CA ASP A 147 -18.23 -8.34 8.14
C ASP A 147 -16.93 -8.55 7.34
N GLY A 148 -16.04 -7.56 7.31
CA GLY A 148 -14.76 -7.59 6.58
C GLY A 148 -14.75 -6.71 5.33
N ILE A 149 -13.87 -7.05 4.40
CA ILE A 149 -13.64 -6.36 3.13
C ILE A 149 -14.41 -7.09 2.03
N ALA A 150 -15.33 -6.38 1.39
CA ALA A 150 -15.99 -6.81 0.16
C ALA A 150 -15.40 -6.06 -1.03
N THR A 151 -15.26 -6.75 -2.18
CA THR A 151 -14.85 -6.11 -3.44
C THR A 151 -15.91 -6.33 -4.51
N GLY A 152 -16.03 -5.36 -5.42
CA GLY A 152 -16.99 -5.39 -6.51
C GLY A 152 -16.84 -6.59 -7.46
N PRO A 153 -17.83 -6.83 -8.33
CA PRO A 153 -17.81 -7.93 -9.31
C PRO A 153 -16.61 -7.87 -10.26
N GLU A 154 -16.08 -6.68 -10.53
CA GLU A 154 -14.90 -6.45 -11.37
C GLU A 154 -13.59 -6.90 -10.72
N ALA A 155 -13.55 -7.04 -9.39
CA ALA A 155 -12.35 -7.41 -8.66
C ALA A 155 -12.24 -8.93 -8.52
N THR A 156 -11.15 -9.51 -9.04
CA THR A 156 -10.83 -10.93 -8.82
C THR A 156 -10.28 -11.17 -7.40
N LEU A 157 -9.60 -10.18 -6.82
CA LEU A 157 -9.11 -10.27 -5.44
C LEU A 157 -10.27 -10.17 -4.45
N LYS A 158 -10.32 -11.15 -3.54
CA LYS A 158 -11.21 -11.19 -2.38
C LYS A 158 -10.34 -11.24 -1.11
N PRO A 159 -9.94 -10.07 -0.56
CA PRO A 159 -9.15 -10.00 0.65
C PRO A 159 -9.89 -10.65 1.83
N LYS A 160 -9.14 -11.34 2.68
CA LYS A 160 -9.57 -11.84 3.98
C LYS A 160 -8.70 -11.18 5.03
N GLU A 161 -9.33 -10.52 5.99
CA GLU A 161 -8.62 -9.88 7.10
C GLU A 161 -7.94 -10.93 7.96
N MET A 162 -6.84 -10.53 8.56
CA MET A 162 -6.17 -11.28 9.61
C MET A 162 -6.28 -10.52 10.94
N ARG A 163 -5.79 -11.14 12.00
CA ARG A 163 -5.77 -10.54 13.34
C ARG A 163 -5.11 -9.16 13.32
N ILE A 164 -5.71 -8.21 14.04
CA ILE A 164 -5.12 -6.92 14.35
C ILE A 164 -4.29 -7.08 15.61
N ASP A 165 -3.01 -6.72 15.55
CA ASP A 165 -2.10 -6.78 16.70
C ASP A 165 -1.67 -5.37 17.10
N VAL A 166 -1.63 -5.10 18.41
CA VAL A 166 -1.00 -3.90 18.96
C VAL A 166 0.37 -4.31 19.50
N VAL A 167 1.43 -3.73 18.96
CA VAL A 167 2.81 -4.04 19.31
C VAL A 167 3.53 -2.73 19.62
N GLY A 168 3.81 -2.49 20.91
CA GLY A 168 4.39 -1.23 21.37
C GLY A 168 3.48 -0.04 21.03
N ASP A 169 4.03 0.94 20.31
CA ASP A 169 3.32 2.13 19.85
C ASP A 169 2.67 1.97 18.46
N LYS A 170 2.63 0.75 17.90
CA LYS A 170 2.11 0.45 16.58
C LYS A 170 0.88 -0.45 16.62
N ILE A 171 0.03 -0.27 15.62
CA ILE A 171 -0.99 -1.23 15.24
C ILE A 171 -0.59 -1.90 13.92
N LEU A 172 -0.67 -3.22 13.91
CA LEU A 172 -0.30 -4.07 12.80
C LEU A 172 -1.56 -4.70 12.24
N VAL A 173 -1.79 -4.56 10.93
CA VAL A 173 -2.92 -5.18 10.26
C VAL A 173 -2.44 -5.90 9.00
N ALA A 174 -3.00 -7.07 8.75
CA ALA A 174 -2.69 -7.86 7.58
C ALA A 174 -3.96 -8.35 6.89
N ASN A 175 -3.86 -8.62 5.59
CA ASN A 175 -4.86 -9.36 4.84
C ASN A 175 -4.19 -10.26 3.83
N GLN A 176 -4.90 -11.30 3.45
CA GLN A 176 -4.46 -12.25 2.43
C GLN A 176 -5.56 -12.49 1.40
N SER A 177 -5.17 -12.82 0.18
CA SER A 177 -6.08 -13.28 -0.85
C SER A 177 -5.41 -14.35 -1.68
N ALA A 178 -6.13 -15.43 -1.95
CA ALA A 178 -5.71 -16.49 -2.84
C ALA A 178 -6.87 -16.78 -3.80
N PHE A 179 -6.57 -16.85 -5.09
CA PHE A 179 -7.54 -17.25 -6.10
C PHE A 179 -6.85 -17.92 -7.28
N SER A 180 -7.65 -18.67 -8.04
CA SER A 180 -7.20 -19.32 -9.26
C SER A 180 -8.32 -19.31 -10.28
N PHE A 181 -7.95 -19.29 -11.55
CA PHE A 181 -8.90 -19.31 -12.65
C PHE A 181 -8.31 -20.05 -13.85
N PRO A 182 -9.13 -20.59 -14.77
CA PRO A 182 -8.65 -21.20 -15.99
C PRO A 182 -7.77 -20.22 -16.76
N ASN A 183 -6.58 -20.66 -17.17
CA ASN A 183 -5.67 -19.84 -17.94
C ASN A 183 -6.31 -19.46 -19.29
N PRO A 184 -6.49 -18.16 -19.58
CA PRO A 184 -7.13 -17.72 -20.82
C PRO A 184 -6.24 -17.91 -22.06
N PHE A 185 -4.93 -18.09 -21.88
CA PHE A 185 -3.97 -18.28 -22.96
C PHE A 185 -3.91 -19.77 -23.36
N LYS A 186 -4.32 -20.07 -24.60
CA LYS A 186 -4.32 -21.43 -25.17
C LYS A 186 -3.13 -21.63 -26.11
N GLU A 187 -2.49 -22.79 -26.02
CA GLU A 187 -1.22 -23.07 -26.68
C GLU A 187 -1.27 -22.95 -28.20
N ASP A 188 -2.39 -23.32 -28.82
CA ASP A 188 -2.63 -23.22 -30.26
C ASP A 188 -2.57 -21.77 -30.79
N LYS A 189 -2.94 -20.80 -29.96
CA LYS A 189 -2.98 -19.36 -30.30
C LYS A 189 -1.90 -18.53 -29.62
N TRP A 190 -1.29 -19.08 -28.56
CA TRP A 190 -0.39 -18.36 -27.65
C TRP A 190 0.77 -19.25 -27.20
N PRO A 191 1.56 -19.83 -28.12
CA PRO A 191 2.51 -20.90 -27.78
C PRO A 191 3.62 -20.50 -26.78
N LYS A 192 3.93 -19.21 -26.66
CA LYS A 192 4.93 -18.68 -25.69
C LYS A 192 4.29 -18.21 -24.38
N GLU A 193 3.10 -17.63 -24.46
CA GLU A 193 2.38 -17.02 -23.35
C GLU A 193 1.52 -18.04 -22.58
N ALA A 194 1.05 -19.09 -23.24
CA ALA A 194 0.24 -20.15 -22.64
C ALA A 194 1.04 -20.90 -21.58
N GLY A 195 0.47 -20.93 -20.37
CA GLY A 195 1.05 -21.65 -19.23
C GLY A 195 0.23 -22.86 -18.83
N ALA A 196 0.37 -23.27 -17.57
CA ALA A 196 -0.46 -24.33 -16.99
C ALA A 196 -1.96 -24.04 -17.16
N PRO A 197 -2.83 -25.08 -17.21
CA PRO A 197 -4.27 -24.91 -17.39
C PRO A 197 -4.96 -23.99 -16.38
N MET A 198 -4.38 -23.88 -15.17
CA MET A 198 -4.84 -22.98 -14.11
C MET A 198 -3.80 -21.88 -13.86
N PHE A 199 -4.27 -20.65 -13.79
CA PHE A 199 -3.51 -19.50 -13.32
C PHE A 199 -3.75 -19.33 -11.82
N PHE A 200 -2.69 -19.08 -11.05
CA PHE A 200 -2.76 -18.95 -9.61
C PHE A 200 -2.24 -17.60 -9.17
N TRP A 201 -2.88 -17.03 -8.17
CA TRP A 201 -2.52 -15.75 -7.60
C TRP A 201 -2.69 -15.77 -6.09
N ASP A 202 -1.58 -15.57 -5.39
CA ASP A 202 -1.52 -15.41 -3.95
C ASP A 202 -0.99 -14.02 -3.61
N SER A 203 -1.61 -13.34 -2.64
CA SER A 203 -1.23 -11.99 -2.24
C SER A 203 -1.41 -11.78 -0.75
N HIS A 204 -0.39 -11.18 -0.14
CA HIS A 204 -0.31 -10.89 1.28
C HIS A 204 0.06 -9.43 1.45
N TYR A 205 -0.74 -8.72 2.23
CA TYR A 205 -0.46 -7.35 2.60
C TYR A 205 -0.26 -7.26 4.11
N PHE A 206 0.67 -6.40 4.49
CA PHE A 206 0.93 -5.99 5.84
C PHE A 206 0.99 -4.47 5.91
N PHE A 207 0.37 -3.91 6.94
CA PHE A 207 0.40 -2.49 7.23
C PHE A 207 0.77 -2.26 8.69
N SER A 208 1.53 -1.20 8.94
CA SER A 208 1.84 -0.72 10.29
C SER A 208 1.52 0.78 10.37
N ALA A 209 0.84 1.18 11.44
CA ALA A 209 0.48 2.58 11.69
C ALA A 209 0.72 2.96 13.16
N PRO A 210 0.97 4.25 13.47
CA PRO A 210 1.07 4.71 14.85
C PRO A 210 -0.25 4.53 15.61
N LEU A 211 -0.20 3.89 16.77
CA LEU A 211 -1.36 3.64 17.62
C LEU A 211 -2.08 4.95 18.00
N ALA A 212 -1.32 6.00 18.31
CA ALA A 212 -1.86 7.31 18.69
C ALA A 212 -2.69 7.96 17.57
N GLU A 213 -2.25 7.87 16.32
CA GLU A 213 -3.02 8.38 15.17
C GLU A 213 -4.30 7.57 14.94
N VAL A 214 -4.22 6.26 15.10
CA VAL A 214 -5.36 5.35 14.93
C VAL A 214 -6.41 5.57 16.02
N ALA A 215 -5.99 5.77 17.27
CA ALA A 215 -6.86 6.09 18.38
C ALA A 215 -7.51 7.49 18.28
N ASN A 216 -6.87 8.44 17.57
CA ASN A 216 -7.41 9.79 17.43
C ASN A 216 -8.67 9.82 16.56
N PRO A 217 -9.86 10.18 17.10
CA PRO A 217 -11.11 10.18 16.33
C PRO A 217 -11.16 11.27 15.25
N LYS A 218 -10.33 12.32 15.36
CA LYS A 218 -10.25 13.44 14.40
C LYS A 218 -9.46 13.09 13.13
N VAL A 219 -8.69 12.01 13.14
CA VAL A 219 -7.90 11.56 11.99
C VAL A 219 -8.70 10.54 11.19
N THR A 220 -8.95 10.82 9.91
CA THR A 220 -9.74 9.97 9.01
C THR A 220 -8.89 9.02 8.17
N SER A 221 -7.65 9.39 7.90
CA SER A 221 -6.64 8.60 7.20
C SER A 221 -5.33 8.73 7.97
N VAL A 222 -4.77 7.62 8.44
CA VAL A 222 -3.52 7.65 9.24
C VAL A 222 -2.31 7.41 8.36
N SER A 223 -1.15 7.85 8.81
CA SER A 223 0.12 7.41 8.23
C SER A 223 0.24 5.88 8.36
N SER A 224 0.70 5.22 7.30
CA SER A 224 0.92 3.78 7.33
C SER A 224 2.06 3.35 6.41
N THR A 225 2.91 2.46 6.91
CA THR A 225 3.87 1.70 6.09
C THR A 225 3.17 0.49 5.53
N VAL A 226 3.50 0.12 4.29
CA VAL A 226 2.94 -1.03 3.59
C VAL A 226 4.07 -1.97 3.20
N GLN A 227 3.85 -3.25 3.43
CA GLN A 227 4.59 -4.32 2.80
C GLN A 227 3.59 -5.19 2.02
N PHE A 228 3.99 -5.56 0.81
CA PHE A 228 3.20 -6.42 -0.05
C PHE A 228 4.06 -7.58 -0.55
N GLN A 229 3.49 -8.77 -0.56
CA GLN A 229 4.09 -9.95 -1.18
C GLN A 229 3.07 -10.65 -2.05
N ASN A 230 3.52 -11.14 -3.21
CA ASN A 230 2.71 -12.02 -4.02
C ASN A 230 3.51 -13.18 -4.58
N LEU A 231 2.80 -14.26 -4.89
CA LEU A 231 3.31 -15.39 -5.64
C LEU A 231 2.29 -15.69 -6.73
N VAL A 232 2.66 -15.38 -7.97
CA VAL A 232 1.71 -15.34 -9.09
C VAL A 232 2.27 -16.17 -10.24
N SER A 233 1.43 -16.98 -10.88
CA SER A 233 1.80 -17.63 -12.15
C SER A 233 2.44 -16.62 -13.10
N PHE A 234 3.42 -17.05 -13.90
CA PHE A 234 4.10 -16.14 -14.82
C PHE A 234 3.10 -15.42 -15.71
N HIS A 235 3.14 -14.09 -15.68
CA HIS A 235 2.32 -13.29 -16.56
C HIS A 235 2.70 -13.57 -18.02
N PRO A 236 1.75 -13.69 -18.96
CA PRO A 236 1.95 -13.89 -20.40
C PRO A 236 3.13 -13.11 -21.01
N TRP A 237 3.22 -11.81 -20.74
CA TRP A 237 4.27 -10.93 -21.25
C TRP A 237 5.70 -11.43 -20.96
N LEU A 238 5.92 -12.27 -19.95
CA LEU A 238 7.23 -12.87 -19.63
C LEU A 238 7.67 -13.96 -20.62
N GLY A 239 6.73 -14.57 -21.37
CA GLY A 239 7.05 -15.66 -22.31
C GLY A 239 7.50 -16.95 -21.63
N MET A 240 7.08 -17.17 -20.39
CA MET A 240 7.53 -18.27 -19.53
C MET A 240 6.43 -19.27 -19.23
N GLY A 241 5.36 -19.33 -20.02
CA GLY A 241 4.21 -20.18 -19.70
C GLY A 241 4.58 -21.67 -19.55
N LYS A 242 5.52 -22.16 -20.36
CA LYS A 242 6.04 -23.54 -20.30
C LYS A 242 7.14 -23.76 -19.24
N THR A 243 7.60 -22.70 -18.58
CA THR A 243 8.65 -22.79 -17.56
C THR A 243 7.99 -23.08 -16.20
N PRO A 244 8.40 -24.15 -15.49
CA PRO A 244 7.95 -24.35 -14.11
C PRO A 244 8.35 -23.17 -13.23
N GLY A 245 7.39 -22.63 -12.49
CA GLY A 245 7.65 -21.52 -11.59
C GLY A 245 6.54 -20.48 -11.56
N ARG A 246 6.84 -19.38 -10.87
CA ARG A 246 5.98 -18.22 -10.63
C ARG A 246 6.83 -16.96 -10.47
N THR A 247 6.20 -15.81 -10.58
CA THR A 247 6.80 -14.55 -10.12
C THR A 247 6.58 -14.41 -8.63
N TYR A 248 7.65 -14.15 -7.89
CA TYR A 248 7.59 -13.74 -6.48
C TYR A 248 7.82 -12.24 -6.39
N GLY A 249 6.87 -11.51 -5.82
CA GLY A 249 6.97 -10.08 -5.60
C GLY A 249 7.17 -9.74 -4.13
N LYS A 250 8.00 -8.72 -3.88
CA LYS A 250 8.18 -8.09 -2.58
C LYS A 250 8.17 -6.58 -2.75
N ALA A 251 7.19 -5.91 -2.16
CA ALA A 251 7.06 -4.47 -2.15
C ALA A 251 7.25 -3.87 -0.77
N LEU A 252 7.89 -2.71 -0.74
CA LEU A 252 8.02 -1.84 0.43
C LEU A 252 7.49 -0.46 0.04
N GLY A 253 6.68 0.12 0.92
CA GLY A 253 5.96 1.34 0.59
C GLY A 253 5.35 2.04 1.79
N SER A 254 4.64 3.13 1.51
CA SER A 254 3.87 3.86 2.50
C SER A 254 2.72 4.61 1.85
N LYS A 255 1.71 4.91 2.66
CA LYS A 255 0.74 5.95 2.32
C LYS A 255 1.48 7.29 2.19
N LEU A 256 1.13 8.05 1.17
CA LEU A 256 1.68 9.37 0.90
C LEU A 256 0.76 10.45 1.48
N ARG A 257 1.33 11.60 1.87
CA ARG A 257 0.51 12.76 2.27
C ARG A 257 -0.02 13.49 1.04
N SER A 258 0.79 13.53 -0.01
CA SER A 258 0.41 14.00 -1.34
C SER A 258 1.28 13.31 -2.40
N LEU A 259 0.95 13.50 -3.67
CA LEU A 259 1.76 13.01 -4.79
C LEU A 259 3.17 13.62 -4.85
N ASP A 260 3.43 14.70 -4.11
CA ASP A 260 4.77 15.31 -4.02
C ASP A 260 5.73 14.49 -3.16
N ASP A 261 5.22 13.57 -2.32
CA ASP A 261 6.03 12.63 -1.55
C ASP A 261 6.55 11.44 -2.39
N LEU A 262 6.17 11.34 -3.67
CA LEU A 262 6.69 10.31 -4.56
C LEU A 262 8.21 10.45 -4.75
N PRO A 263 8.98 9.35 -4.71
CA PRO A 263 10.37 9.37 -5.14
C PRO A 263 10.48 9.91 -6.57
N ARG A 264 11.40 10.84 -6.81
CA ARG A 264 11.51 11.57 -8.10
C ARG A 264 11.56 10.65 -9.32
N GLY A 265 12.37 9.58 -9.26
CA GLY A 265 12.48 8.62 -10.35
C GLY A 265 11.20 7.81 -10.56
N ALA A 266 10.54 7.40 -9.48
CA ALA A 266 9.25 6.73 -9.54
C ALA A 266 8.16 7.62 -10.17
N ARG A 267 8.10 8.90 -9.78
CA ARG A 267 7.17 9.88 -10.36
C ARG A 267 7.40 10.04 -11.86
N ALA A 268 8.65 10.25 -12.29
CA ALA A 268 8.98 10.37 -13.70
C ALA A 268 8.62 9.09 -14.50
N ALA A 269 8.84 7.92 -13.89
CA ALA A 269 8.48 6.63 -14.50
C ALA A 269 6.96 6.50 -14.73
N LEU A 270 6.17 6.85 -13.70
CA LEU A 270 4.71 6.81 -13.72
C LEU A 270 4.12 7.86 -14.68
N GLU A 271 4.63 9.09 -14.68
CA GLU A 271 4.20 10.17 -15.59
C GLU A 271 4.42 9.76 -17.05
N LYS A 272 5.52 9.06 -17.35
CA LYS A 272 5.84 8.63 -18.71
C LYS A 272 5.05 7.39 -19.17
N ARG A 273 4.78 6.43 -18.28
CA ARG A 273 4.20 5.12 -18.68
C ARG A 273 2.73 4.95 -18.35
N THR A 274 2.27 5.62 -17.30
CA THR A 274 0.94 5.44 -16.74
C THR A 274 0.35 6.80 -16.33
N PRO A 275 0.34 7.83 -17.22
CA PRO A 275 -0.06 9.20 -16.84
C PRO A 275 -1.51 9.30 -16.35
N GLU A 276 -2.36 8.35 -16.74
CA GLU A 276 -3.78 8.28 -16.39
C GLU A 276 -4.04 8.24 -14.87
N ILE A 277 -3.10 7.71 -14.07
CA ILE A 277 -3.25 7.69 -12.60
C ILE A 277 -3.26 9.11 -11.98
N PHE A 278 -2.72 10.11 -12.69
CA PHE A 278 -2.69 11.49 -12.21
C PHE A 278 -3.97 12.27 -12.56
N ASP A 279 -4.86 11.68 -13.36
CA ASP A 279 -6.18 12.23 -13.68
C ASP A 279 -7.29 11.20 -13.39
N LEU A 280 -7.53 10.97 -12.09
CA LEU A 280 -8.54 10.00 -11.63
C LEU A 280 -9.95 10.30 -12.14
N LYS A 281 -10.25 11.55 -12.52
CA LYS A 281 -11.57 11.98 -12.99
C LYS A 281 -11.86 11.47 -14.40
N SER A 282 -10.86 11.40 -15.28
CA SER A 282 -11.03 10.84 -16.62
C SER A 282 -11.01 9.32 -16.63
N TRP A 283 -10.30 8.68 -15.69
CA TRP A 283 -10.27 7.22 -15.58
C TRP A 283 -11.51 6.65 -14.88
N THR A 284 -12.58 6.47 -15.65
CA THR A 284 -13.90 6.00 -15.17
C THR A 284 -14.20 4.53 -15.49
N LYS A 285 -13.53 3.95 -16.49
CA LYS A 285 -13.75 2.56 -16.93
C LYS A 285 -12.70 1.60 -16.37
N PRO A 286 -13.11 0.40 -15.92
CA PRO A 286 -12.17 -0.62 -15.50
C PRO A 286 -11.17 -0.99 -16.59
N ARG A 287 -9.89 -1.04 -16.22
CA ARG A 287 -8.80 -1.61 -17.02
C ARG A 287 -8.59 -3.04 -16.56
N ILE A 288 -8.60 -3.98 -17.51
CA ILE A 288 -8.55 -5.42 -17.23
C ILE A 288 -7.32 -6.00 -17.92
N ASP A 289 -6.27 -6.21 -17.14
CA ASP A 289 -4.92 -6.58 -17.56
C ASP A 289 -4.87 -7.66 -18.67
N PHE A 290 -5.42 -8.85 -18.42
CA PHE A 290 -5.39 -9.95 -19.40
C PHE A 290 -6.24 -9.68 -20.65
N ALA A 291 -7.40 -9.05 -20.50
CA ALA A 291 -8.27 -8.75 -21.64
C ALA A 291 -7.58 -7.74 -22.58
N GLU A 292 -6.95 -6.72 -22.02
CA GLU A 292 -6.19 -5.71 -22.77
C GLU A 292 -4.93 -6.30 -23.39
N PHE A 293 -4.20 -7.15 -22.68
CA PHE A 293 -3.03 -7.83 -23.23
C PHE A 293 -3.42 -8.64 -24.47
N MET A 294 -4.51 -9.42 -24.40
CA MET A 294 -4.99 -10.20 -25.53
C MET A 294 -5.44 -9.32 -26.70
N GLN A 295 -6.12 -8.21 -26.42
CA GLN A 295 -6.60 -7.27 -27.44
C GLN A 295 -5.42 -6.58 -28.17
N GLN A 296 -4.40 -6.14 -27.43
CA GLN A 296 -3.29 -5.36 -27.99
C GLN A 296 -2.23 -6.21 -28.66
N ARG A 297 -1.94 -7.41 -28.13
CA ARG A 297 -0.89 -8.28 -28.67
C ARG A 297 -1.40 -9.20 -29.77
N GLY A 298 -2.69 -9.53 -29.76
CA GLY A 298 -3.31 -10.48 -30.69
C GLY A 298 -2.79 -11.91 -30.54
N PRO A 299 -3.59 -12.92 -30.94
CA PRO A 299 -3.09 -14.29 -31.04
C PRO A 299 -1.99 -14.40 -32.10
N LYS A 300 -1.14 -15.41 -31.97
CA LYS A 300 -0.05 -15.72 -32.91
C LYS A 300 -0.40 -16.90 -33.80
#